data_AF-A0A673LHK0-F1
#
_entry.id   AF-A0A673LHK0-F1
#
_cell.length_a   1.000
_cell.length_b   1.000
_cell.length_c   1.000
_cell.angle_alpha   90.00
_cell.angle_beta   90.00
_cell.angle_gamma   90.00
#
_symmetry.space_group_name_H-M   'P 1'
#
loop_
_entity.id
_entity.type
_entity.pdbx_description
1 polymer ?
#
loop_
_entity_poly.entity_id
_entity_poly.type
_entity_poly.pdbx_seq_one_letter_code
_entity_poly.pdbx_strand_id
1 'polypeptide(L)'
;LVGDPRVTVIPEDAGHGNSDDEESEESDSDGPINYRDDDEEDDDEEDVPTSGLASRVKRKDTLALKLERQQEKEQSQDQESITWNNKEQWDAVRSKIGTTLTRSVRLSQRPTAQELEQRNILQAKDEADRRAERSEIKRRLTRKLSQRPTVAELQARKILRFHEYVESTHAQDYDRRADKPWTKLTPADKAAIRKELNEFKSSEMEVHEDSRVYTRFHRP
;
A
#
# COMPACT_ATOMS: atom_id res chain seq x y z
N LEU A 1 12.32 47.69 9.28
CA LEU A 1 11.35 47.41 8.20
C LEU A 1 11.90 46.19 7.45
N VAL A 2 11.49 44.94 7.70
CA VAL A 2 10.17 44.29 7.46
C VAL A 2 9.70 44.56 6.02
N GLY A 3 9.42 43.63 5.11
CA GLY A 3 9.43 42.16 4.97
C GLY A 3 9.45 41.88 3.43
N ASP A 4 9.31 40.70 2.82
CA ASP A 4 8.91 39.34 3.20
C ASP A 4 9.04 38.47 1.90
N PRO A 5 9.65 37.27 1.87
CA PRO A 5 9.46 36.31 0.79
C PRO A 5 8.51 35.17 1.22
N ARG A 6 7.47 34.97 0.42
CA ARG A 6 6.30 34.12 0.63
C ARG A 6 6.67 32.65 0.94
N VAL A 7 6.38 32.21 2.16
CA VAL A 7 6.29 30.80 2.57
C VAL A 7 4.81 30.42 2.66
N THR A 8 4.39 29.41 1.90
CA THR A 8 3.06 28.79 2.05
C THR A 8 3.11 27.77 3.18
N VAL A 9 2.50 28.12 4.31
CA VAL A 9 2.25 27.27 5.48
C VAL A 9 0.86 26.67 5.35
N ILE A 10 0.73 25.35 5.51
CA ILE A 10 -0.55 24.64 5.60
C ILE A 10 -1.04 24.78 7.05
N PRO A 11 -2.27 25.24 7.33
CA PRO A 11 -2.73 25.44 8.69
C PRO A 11 -3.11 24.11 9.35
N GLU A 12 -2.59 23.91 10.56
CA GLU A 12 -3.09 22.92 11.52
C GLU A 12 -4.36 23.47 12.19
N ASP A 13 -5.44 22.68 12.16
CA ASP A 13 -6.63 22.94 12.95
C ASP A 13 -6.51 22.20 14.28
N ALA A 14 -6.70 22.95 15.36
CA ALA A 14 -6.48 22.53 16.72
C ALA A 14 -7.78 22.01 17.35
N GLY A 15 -7.77 20.73 17.69
CA GLY A 15 -8.33 20.19 18.92
C GLY A 15 -9.85 20.09 19.02
N HIS A 16 -10.34 18.87 19.26
CA HIS A 16 -11.28 18.56 20.33
C HIS A 16 -11.08 17.07 20.69
N GLY A 17 -10.54 16.81 21.87
CA GLY A 17 -10.75 15.53 22.53
C GLY A 17 -12.02 15.62 23.35
N ASN A 18 -12.92 14.65 23.25
CA ASN A 18 -13.39 13.82 24.36
C ASN A 18 -14.54 12.91 23.89
N SER A 19 -14.49 11.67 24.37
CA SER A 19 -15.60 10.77 24.70
C SER A 19 -16.42 10.06 23.60
N ASP A 20 -16.71 8.82 23.95
CA ASP A 20 -17.81 7.94 23.56
C ASP A 20 -17.51 7.10 22.30
N ASP A 21 -17.11 5.84 22.49
CA ASP A 21 -18.01 4.68 22.59
C ASP A 21 -19.03 4.71 21.45
N GLU A 22 -18.77 3.95 20.38
CA GLU A 22 -19.81 3.17 19.71
C GLU A 22 -19.10 2.07 18.89
N GLU A 23 -19.36 0.83 19.28
CA GLU A 23 -18.95 -0.36 18.56
C GLU A 23 -19.76 -0.47 17.27
N SER A 24 -19.10 -0.59 16.12
CA SER A 24 -19.77 -1.03 14.89
C SER A 24 -19.55 -2.52 14.74
N GLU A 25 -20.38 -3.30 15.42
CA GLU A 25 -20.57 -4.72 15.12
C GLU A 25 -21.22 -4.84 13.72
N GLU A 26 -20.45 -5.28 12.73
CA GLU A 26 -20.99 -5.71 11.43
C GLU A 26 -21.67 -7.07 11.58
N SER A 27 -22.89 -7.06 12.11
CA SER A 27 -23.81 -8.20 12.13
C SER A 27 -24.48 -8.33 10.76
N ASP A 28 -23.89 -9.12 9.86
CA ASP A 28 -24.47 -9.46 8.56
C ASP A 28 -25.57 -10.52 8.75
N SER A 29 -26.74 -10.06 9.22
CA SER A 29 -27.95 -10.86 9.36
C SER A 29 -28.86 -10.57 8.17
N ASP A 30 -28.77 -11.39 7.13
CA ASP A 30 -29.67 -11.40 5.98
C ASP A 30 -31.13 -11.54 6.46
N GLY A 31 -31.92 -10.48 6.32
CA GLY A 31 -33.32 -10.44 6.72
C GLY A 31 -34.21 -11.34 5.85
N PRO A 32 -35.41 -11.74 6.31
CA PRO A 32 -36.27 -12.66 5.56
C PRO A 32 -36.74 -12.06 4.23
N ILE A 33 -36.47 -12.79 3.14
CA ILE A 33 -36.89 -12.43 1.77
C ILE A 33 -38.41 -12.61 1.65
N ASN A 34 -39.14 -11.52 1.41
CA ASN A 34 -40.55 -11.57 1.05
C ASN A 34 -40.70 -11.94 -0.43
N TYR A 35 -41.20 -13.15 -0.70
CA TYR A 35 -41.70 -13.51 -2.02
C TYR A 35 -42.95 -12.69 -2.30
N ARG A 36 -42.91 -11.83 -3.32
CA ARG A 36 -44.11 -11.28 -3.94
C ARG A 36 -44.55 -12.27 -5.01
N ASP A 37 -45.65 -12.97 -4.75
CA ASP A 37 -46.44 -13.61 -5.80
C ASP A 37 -47.08 -12.48 -6.61
N ASP A 38 -46.56 -12.22 -7.80
CA ASP A 38 -47.20 -11.38 -8.83
C ASP A 38 -47.62 -12.33 -9.97
N ASP A 39 -48.67 -13.11 -9.71
CA ASP A 39 -49.51 -13.75 -10.73
C ASP A 39 -50.93 -13.20 -10.56
N GLU A 40 -51.17 -11.97 -11.00
CA GLU A 40 -52.52 -11.48 -11.30
C GLU A 40 -52.51 -10.87 -12.70
N GLU A 41 -53.19 -11.57 -13.62
CA GLU A 41 -53.60 -11.10 -14.94
C GLU A 41 -54.48 -9.86 -14.77
N ASP A 42 -54.12 -8.73 -15.40
CA ASP A 42 -55.10 -7.68 -15.67
C ASP A 42 -54.99 -7.23 -17.13
N ASP A 43 -56.10 -7.46 -17.82
CA ASP A 43 -56.41 -7.24 -19.21
C ASP A 43 -57.04 -5.85 -19.31
N ASP A 44 -56.25 -4.82 -19.60
CA ASP A 44 -56.77 -3.49 -19.94
C ASP A 44 -56.03 -2.93 -21.16
N GLU A 45 -56.65 -3.14 -22.32
CA GLU A 45 -56.38 -2.46 -23.58
C GLU A 45 -56.55 -0.93 -23.41
N GLU A 46 -55.46 -0.18 -23.20
CA GLU A 46 -55.49 1.28 -23.37
C GLU A 46 -54.97 1.70 -24.76
N ASP A 47 -55.92 2.23 -25.51
CA ASP A 47 -55.93 2.62 -26.92
C ASP A 47 -55.00 3.82 -27.19
N VAL A 48 -53.73 3.57 -27.53
CA VAL A 48 -52.79 4.60 -28.02
C VAL A 48 -52.60 4.42 -29.53
N PRO A 49 -52.99 5.40 -30.38
CA PRO A 49 -52.88 5.26 -31.82
C PRO A 49 -51.40 5.41 -32.24
N THR A 50 -50.67 4.30 -32.21
CA THR A 50 -49.31 4.26 -32.74
C THR A 50 -49.37 4.39 -34.27
N SER A 51 -49.06 5.59 -34.73
CA SER A 51 -48.89 5.98 -36.14
C SER A 51 -48.28 4.84 -36.99
N GLY A 52 -48.95 4.53 -38.11
CA GLY A 52 -48.80 3.33 -38.96
C GLY A 52 -47.46 3.07 -39.65
N LEU A 53 -46.35 3.61 -39.14
CA LEU A 53 -44.99 3.26 -39.52
C LEU A 53 -44.22 2.43 -38.48
N ALA A 54 -44.66 2.38 -37.21
CA ALA A 54 -43.93 1.66 -36.15
C ALA A 54 -44.14 0.13 -36.18
N SER A 55 -45.31 -0.36 -36.63
CA SER A 55 -45.62 -1.81 -36.64
C SER A 55 -45.03 -2.60 -37.82
N ARG A 56 -44.21 -1.97 -38.68
CA ARG A 56 -43.60 -2.63 -39.86
C ARG A 56 -42.11 -2.96 -39.71
N VAL A 57 -41.52 -2.79 -38.53
CA VAL A 57 -40.22 -3.40 -38.23
C VAL A 57 -40.43 -4.90 -38.04
N LYS A 58 -40.32 -5.63 -39.15
CA LYS A 58 -40.39 -7.07 -39.20
C LYS A 58 -39.38 -7.66 -38.21
N ARG A 59 -39.90 -8.43 -37.26
CA ARG A 59 -39.20 -9.47 -36.51
C ARG A 59 -38.43 -10.38 -37.47
N LYS A 60 -37.23 -9.97 -37.87
CA LYS A 60 -36.26 -10.83 -38.57
C LYS A 60 -35.24 -11.46 -37.62
N ASP A 61 -35.15 -10.92 -36.41
CA ASP A 61 -34.16 -11.37 -35.43
C ASP A 61 -34.77 -12.07 -34.21
N THR A 62 -36.10 -12.29 -34.16
CA THR A 62 -36.72 -12.97 -33.00
C THR A 62 -36.39 -14.45 -32.93
N LEU A 63 -36.15 -15.11 -34.07
CA LEU A 63 -35.69 -16.50 -34.09
C LEU A 63 -34.20 -16.58 -33.71
N ALA A 64 -33.40 -15.60 -34.13
CA ALA A 64 -31.99 -15.49 -33.75
C ALA A 64 -31.85 -15.24 -32.24
N LEU A 65 -32.56 -14.25 -31.68
CA LEU A 65 -32.58 -13.97 -30.24
C LEU A 65 -33.16 -15.13 -29.41
N LYS A 66 -34.15 -15.88 -29.94
CA LYS A 66 -34.70 -17.06 -29.26
C LYS A 66 -33.72 -18.24 -29.30
N LEU A 67 -33.01 -18.44 -30.41
CA LEU A 67 -31.93 -19.44 -30.50
C LEU A 67 -30.72 -19.06 -29.65
N GLU A 68 -30.37 -17.78 -29.59
CA GLU A 68 -29.31 -17.25 -28.75
C GLU A 68 -29.67 -17.45 -27.28
N ARG A 69 -30.87 -17.05 -26.84
CA ARG A 69 -31.37 -17.29 -25.47
C ARG A 69 -31.54 -18.78 -25.14
N GLN A 70 -31.79 -19.63 -26.13
CA GLN A 70 -31.85 -21.09 -25.95
C GLN A 70 -30.43 -21.68 -25.82
N GLN A 71 -29.46 -21.24 -26.63
CA GLN A 71 -28.05 -21.59 -26.48
C GLN A 71 -27.47 -21.07 -25.17
N GLU A 72 -27.86 -19.88 -24.72
CA GLU A 72 -27.43 -19.29 -23.44
C GLU A 72 -27.98 -20.10 -22.26
N LYS A 73 -29.23 -20.58 -22.37
CA LYS A 73 -29.84 -21.50 -21.40
C LYS A 73 -29.20 -22.89 -21.42
N GLU A 74 -28.86 -23.44 -22.60
CA GLU A 74 -28.16 -24.72 -22.74
C GLU A 74 -26.72 -24.63 -22.18
N GLN A 75 -26.00 -23.54 -22.44
CA GLN A 75 -24.65 -23.30 -21.91
C GLN A 75 -24.65 -23.02 -20.39
N SER A 76 -25.71 -22.41 -19.88
CA SER A 76 -25.89 -22.16 -18.44
C SER A 76 -26.39 -23.41 -17.70
N GLN A 77 -27.19 -24.28 -18.35
CA GLN A 77 -27.56 -25.60 -17.82
C GLN A 77 -26.37 -26.54 -17.68
N ASP A 78 -25.34 -26.41 -18.52
CA ASP A 78 -24.08 -27.18 -18.38
C ASP A 78 -23.29 -26.82 -17.11
N GLN A 79 -23.58 -25.68 -16.46
CA GLN A 79 -22.97 -25.28 -15.19
C GLN A 79 -23.83 -25.63 -13.96
N GLU A 80 -25.17 -25.58 -14.06
CA GLU A 80 -26.05 -25.75 -12.88
C GLU A 80 -27.08 -26.90 -12.95
N SER A 81 -27.16 -27.63 -14.06
CA SER A 81 -28.14 -28.71 -14.24
C SER A 81 -27.50 -30.00 -14.74
N ILE A 82 -26.54 -30.53 -13.98
CA ILE A 82 -26.27 -31.96 -14.01
C ILE A 82 -27.46 -32.64 -13.33
N THR A 83 -28.57 -32.80 -14.05
CA THR A 83 -29.62 -33.73 -13.63
C THR A 83 -28.97 -35.11 -13.64
N TRP A 84 -28.74 -35.68 -12.46
CA TRP A 84 -28.16 -37.02 -12.26
C TRP A 84 -29.13 -38.11 -12.74
N ASN A 85 -29.47 -38.12 -14.03
CA ASN A 85 -30.50 -38.96 -14.63
C ASN A 85 -30.08 -40.43 -14.72
N ASN A 86 -28.84 -40.76 -14.34
CA ASN A 86 -28.31 -42.12 -14.37
C ASN A 86 -27.60 -42.43 -13.05
N LYS A 87 -28.14 -43.41 -12.31
CA LYS A 87 -27.60 -43.92 -11.05
C LYS A 87 -26.15 -44.37 -11.17
N GLU A 88 -25.78 -44.97 -12.30
CA GLU A 88 -24.42 -45.44 -12.56
C GLU A 88 -23.41 -44.30 -12.71
N GLN A 89 -23.82 -43.19 -13.33
CA GLN A 89 -22.99 -41.98 -13.44
C GLN A 89 -22.79 -41.32 -12.07
N TRP A 90 -23.83 -41.29 -11.25
CA TRP A 90 -23.74 -40.81 -9.86
C TRP A 90 -22.83 -41.70 -9.01
N ASP A 91 -22.97 -43.02 -9.11
CA ASP A 91 -22.11 -43.98 -8.41
C ASP A 91 -20.66 -43.90 -8.90
N ALA A 92 -20.43 -43.64 -10.19
CA ALA A 92 -19.09 -43.42 -10.76
C ALA A 92 -18.46 -42.11 -10.24
N VAL A 93 -19.21 -41.01 -10.18
CA VAL A 93 -18.72 -39.74 -9.60
C VAL A 93 -18.48 -39.88 -8.11
N ARG A 94 -19.40 -40.51 -7.37
CA ARG A 94 -19.23 -40.82 -5.95
C ARG A 94 -18.00 -41.68 -5.69
N SER A 95 -17.79 -42.71 -6.49
CA SER A 95 -16.60 -43.58 -6.41
C SER A 95 -15.34 -42.84 -6.79
N LYS A 96 -15.38 -41.96 -7.79
CA LYS A 96 -14.26 -41.08 -8.16
C LYS A 96 -13.91 -40.11 -7.04
N ILE A 97 -14.90 -39.46 -6.42
CA ILE A 97 -14.70 -38.56 -5.28
C ILE A 97 -14.14 -39.35 -4.08
N GLY A 98 -14.71 -40.52 -3.77
CA GLY A 98 -14.27 -41.37 -2.67
C GLY A 98 -12.84 -41.88 -2.87
N THR A 99 -12.50 -42.30 -4.09
CA THR A 99 -11.12 -42.71 -4.43
C THR A 99 -10.18 -41.51 -4.48
N THR A 100 -10.55 -40.36 -5.01
CA THR A 100 -9.71 -39.13 -4.94
C THR A 100 -9.47 -38.70 -3.49
N LEU A 101 -10.48 -38.77 -2.62
CA LEU A 101 -10.34 -38.42 -1.20
C LEU A 101 -9.43 -39.41 -0.43
N THR A 102 -9.60 -40.71 -0.68
CA THR A 102 -8.89 -41.79 0.04
C THR A 102 -7.50 -42.09 -0.56
N ARG A 103 -7.39 -42.09 -1.89
CA ARG A 103 -6.19 -42.46 -2.69
C ARG A 103 -5.39 -41.25 -3.15
N SER A 104 -6.03 -40.13 -3.49
CA SER A 104 -5.31 -38.91 -3.91
C SER A 104 -5.06 -38.02 -2.70
N VAL A 105 -3.96 -38.28 -1.98
CA VAL A 105 -3.13 -37.27 -1.32
C VAL A 105 -3.73 -36.53 -0.10
N ARG A 106 -5.03 -36.28 -0.02
CA ARG A 106 -5.64 -35.30 0.90
C ARG A 106 -5.78 -35.80 2.34
N LEU A 107 -6.18 -37.05 2.54
CA LEU A 107 -6.28 -37.62 3.89
C LEU A 107 -4.96 -38.25 4.35
N SER A 108 -4.17 -38.83 3.44
CA SER A 108 -2.89 -39.45 3.76
C SER A 108 -1.75 -38.45 3.99
N GLN A 109 -1.80 -37.26 3.37
CA GLN A 109 -0.86 -36.16 3.62
C GLN A 109 -1.50 -35.02 4.41
N ARG A 110 -2.58 -35.30 5.15
CA ARG A 110 -3.26 -34.28 5.96
C ARG A 110 -2.28 -33.71 7.00
N PRO A 111 -1.93 -32.42 6.92
CA PRO A 111 -1.04 -31.81 7.89
C PRO A 111 -1.65 -31.84 9.29
N THR A 112 -0.80 -31.95 10.31
CA THR A 112 -1.24 -31.88 11.70
C THR A 112 -1.71 -30.47 12.07
N ALA A 113 -2.58 -30.33 13.08
CA ALA A 113 -3.05 -29.02 13.53
C ALA A 113 -1.88 -28.09 13.94
N GLN A 114 -0.88 -28.64 14.64
CA GLN A 114 0.33 -27.92 15.02
C GLN A 114 1.14 -27.43 13.81
N GLU A 115 1.23 -28.20 12.73
CA GLU A 115 1.88 -27.76 11.51
C GLU A 115 1.11 -26.61 10.81
N LEU A 116 -0.22 -26.64 10.87
CA LEU A 116 -1.03 -25.55 10.33
C LEU A 116 -0.88 -24.28 11.19
N GLU A 117 -0.75 -24.41 12.51
CA GLU A 117 -0.45 -23.29 13.42
C GLU A 117 0.93 -22.68 13.13
N GLN A 118 1.95 -23.53 12.96
CA GLN A 118 3.30 -23.09 12.60
C GLN A 118 3.34 -22.38 11.24
N ARG A 119 2.51 -22.82 10.29
CA ARG A 119 2.33 -22.17 8.99
C ARG A 119 1.40 -20.95 9.02
N ASN A 120 0.90 -20.57 10.20
CA ASN A 120 -0.05 -19.47 10.39
C ASN A 120 -1.39 -19.64 9.64
N ILE A 121 -1.75 -20.88 9.30
CA ILE A 121 -3.01 -21.20 8.63
C ILE A 121 -4.11 -21.43 9.67
N LEU A 122 -3.79 -22.18 10.73
CA LEU A 122 -4.67 -22.35 11.88
C LEU A 122 -4.29 -21.33 12.95
N GLN A 123 -5.21 -20.44 13.32
CA GLN A 123 -4.96 -19.45 14.37
C GLN A 123 -5.17 -20.13 15.73
N ALA A 124 -4.14 -20.17 16.57
CA ALA A 124 -4.17 -20.86 17.87
C ALA A 124 -4.84 -20.06 19.01
N LYS A 125 -5.18 -18.78 18.78
CA LYS A 125 -5.64 -17.84 19.81
C LYS A 125 -6.92 -17.12 19.37
N ASP A 126 -7.68 -16.67 20.36
CA ASP A 126 -8.88 -15.86 20.17
C ASP A 126 -8.55 -14.50 19.53
N GLU A 127 -9.50 -13.94 18.80
CA GLU A 127 -9.33 -12.70 18.05
C GLU A 127 -9.03 -11.51 18.98
N ALA A 128 -9.66 -11.49 20.16
CA ALA A 128 -9.42 -10.48 21.19
C ALA A 128 -7.96 -10.51 21.70
N ASP A 129 -7.44 -11.70 22.00
CA ASP A 129 -6.06 -11.88 22.47
C ASP A 129 -5.04 -11.45 21.41
N ARG A 130 -5.33 -11.76 20.14
CA ARG A 130 -4.47 -11.35 19.02
C ARG A 130 -4.46 -9.83 18.85
N ARG A 131 -5.60 -9.16 19.03
CA ARG A 131 -5.69 -7.70 19.01
C ARG A 131 -4.89 -7.09 20.19
N ALA A 132 -5.02 -7.64 21.38
CA ALA A 132 -4.25 -7.23 22.55
C ALA A 132 -2.74 -7.41 22.34
N GLU A 133 -2.31 -8.56 21.82
CA GLU A 133 -0.90 -8.85 21.50
C GLU A 133 -0.35 -7.86 20.46
N ARG A 134 -1.12 -7.56 19.41
CA ARG A 134 -0.75 -6.54 18.41
C ARG A 134 -0.60 -5.16 19.04
N SER A 135 -1.54 -4.75 19.90
CA SER A 135 -1.48 -3.47 20.60
C SER A 135 -0.25 -3.39 21.52
N GLU A 136 0.05 -4.47 22.24
CA GLU A 136 1.21 -4.54 23.12
C GLU A 136 2.53 -4.50 22.34
N ILE A 137 2.62 -5.22 21.23
CA ILE A 137 3.78 -5.17 20.33
C ILE A 137 3.97 -3.75 19.80
N LYS A 138 2.90 -3.10 19.34
CA LYS A 138 2.93 -1.71 18.86
C LYS A 138 3.41 -0.76 19.96
N ARG A 139 2.82 -0.84 21.15
CA ARG A 139 3.20 -0.03 22.33
C ARG A 139 4.68 -0.18 22.67
N ARG A 140 5.16 -1.42 22.72
CA ARG A 140 6.57 -1.74 23.01
C ARG A 140 7.51 -1.21 21.92
N LEU A 141 7.15 -1.36 20.65
CA LEU A 141 7.94 -0.88 19.52
C LEU A 141 8.06 0.65 19.53
N THR A 142 6.95 1.36 19.70
CA THR A 142 6.95 2.83 19.79
C THR A 142 7.89 3.33 20.87
N ARG A 143 7.84 2.73 22.07
CA ARG A 143 8.76 3.07 23.17
C ARG A 143 10.23 2.79 22.83
N LYS A 144 10.52 1.70 22.12
CA LYS A 144 11.89 1.37 21.70
C LYS A 144 12.43 2.33 20.65
N LEU A 145 11.58 2.75 19.70
CA LEU A 145 11.97 3.69 18.66
C LEU A 145 12.15 5.11 19.20
N SER A 146 11.36 5.53 20.18
CA SER A 146 11.53 6.84 20.83
C SER A 146 12.81 6.96 21.65
N GLN A 147 13.34 5.83 22.13
CA GLN A 147 14.60 5.76 22.91
C GLN A 147 15.77 5.27 22.04
N ARG A 148 15.69 5.45 20.73
CA ARG A 148 16.74 5.01 19.81
C ARG A 148 17.96 5.94 19.94
N PRO A 149 19.17 5.42 20.19
CA PRO A 149 20.37 6.24 20.32
C PRO A 149 20.74 6.90 19.00
N THR A 150 21.34 8.08 19.09
CA THR A 150 21.80 8.83 17.92
C THR A 150 23.10 8.24 17.33
N VAL A 151 23.39 8.57 16.07
CA VAL A 151 24.65 8.16 15.41
C VAL A 151 25.87 8.67 16.17
N ALA A 152 25.81 9.92 16.65
CA ALA A 152 26.86 10.54 17.46
C ALA A 152 27.11 9.77 18.77
N GLU A 153 26.05 9.34 19.47
CA GLU A 153 26.19 8.52 20.68
C GLU A 153 26.84 7.16 20.40
N LEU A 154 26.47 6.51 19.29
CA LEU A 154 27.05 5.22 18.91
C LEU A 154 28.54 5.35 18.54
N GLN A 155 28.94 6.44 17.90
CA GLN A 155 30.34 6.75 17.61
C GLN A 155 31.13 7.04 18.90
N ALA A 156 30.57 7.86 19.82
CA ALA A 156 31.20 8.17 21.10
C ALA A 156 31.42 6.90 21.96
N ARG A 157 30.48 5.96 21.90
CA ARG A 157 30.58 4.64 22.54
C ARG A 157 31.42 3.63 21.77
N LYS A 158 31.99 4.02 20.62
CA LYS A 158 32.78 3.17 19.71
C LYS A 158 32.05 1.89 19.25
N ILE A 159 30.72 1.96 19.20
CA ILE A 159 29.86 0.87 18.67
C ILE A 159 29.82 0.96 17.15
N LEU A 160 29.80 2.18 16.62
CA LEU A 160 29.71 2.44 15.18
C LEU A 160 31.03 3.01 14.67
N ARG A 161 31.62 2.37 13.65
CA ARG A 161 32.85 2.83 13.00
C ARG A 161 32.55 3.78 11.84
N PHE A 162 33.55 4.58 11.45
CA PHE A 162 33.42 5.63 10.45
C PHE A 162 32.93 5.15 9.05
N HIS A 163 33.16 3.88 8.70
CA HIS A 163 32.78 3.31 7.40
C HIS A 163 31.49 2.50 7.44
N GLU A 164 30.90 2.29 8.62
CA GLU A 164 29.67 1.47 8.77
C GLU A 164 28.41 2.30 8.52
N TYR A 165 28.44 3.60 8.82
CA TYR A 165 27.36 4.53 8.56
C TYR A 165 27.94 5.82 7.99
N VAL A 166 27.61 6.11 6.74
CA VAL A 166 28.00 7.33 6.04
C VAL A 166 26.73 7.94 5.47
N GLU A 167 26.41 9.16 5.90
CA GLU A 167 25.33 9.93 5.32
C GLU A 167 25.77 10.43 3.94
N SER A 168 25.04 10.04 2.89
CA SER A 168 25.28 10.54 1.54
C SER A 168 24.28 11.65 1.25
N THR A 169 24.76 12.88 1.15
CA THR A 169 23.96 14.03 0.70
C THR A 169 24.06 14.16 -0.81
N HIS A 170 22.97 14.58 -1.46
CA HIS A 170 22.99 14.85 -2.89
C HIS A 170 23.85 16.09 -3.15
N ALA A 171 24.88 15.95 -3.99
CA ALA A 171 25.67 17.08 -4.43
C ALA A 171 24.83 17.94 -5.37
N GLN A 172 25.02 19.27 -5.33
CA GLN A 172 24.43 20.12 -6.35
C GLN A 172 25.05 19.83 -7.72
N ASP A 173 24.20 19.58 -8.71
CA ASP A 173 24.62 19.43 -10.11
C ASP A 173 24.83 20.81 -10.73
N TYR A 174 26.08 21.27 -10.70
CA TYR A 174 26.51 22.48 -11.41
C TYR A 174 27.39 22.11 -12.61
N ASP A 175 27.38 22.96 -13.63
CA ASP A 175 28.18 22.74 -14.84
C ASP A 175 29.68 22.91 -14.54
N ARG A 176 30.38 21.78 -14.47
CA ARG A 176 31.84 21.72 -14.24
C ARG A 176 32.68 22.13 -15.46
N ARG A 177 32.04 22.38 -16.61
CA ARG A 177 32.70 22.75 -17.87
C ARG A 177 32.78 24.27 -18.08
N ALA A 178 32.17 25.07 -17.19
CA ALA A 178 32.20 26.52 -17.26
C ALA A 178 33.62 27.10 -17.19
N ASP A 179 33.77 28.32 -17.72
CA ASP A 179 35.03 29.05 -17.66
C ASP A 179 35.48 29.28 -16.22
N LYS A 180 36.80 29.19 -16.03
CA LYS A 180 37.44 29.08 -14.72
C LYS A 180 38.02 30.44 -14.36
N PRO A 181 37.28 31.34 -13.68
CA PRO A 181 37.70 32.73 -13.50
C PRO A 181 39.07 32.84 -12.82
N TRP A 182 39.44 31.87 -11.97
CA TRP A 182 40.76 31.78 -11.35
C TRP A 182 41.94 31.66 -12.35
N THR A 183 41.69 31.23 -13.59
CA THR A 183 42.72 31.18 -14.64
C THR A 183 43.08 32.56 -15.20
N LYS A 184 42.24 33.58 -14.95
CA LYS A 184 42.44 34.97 -15.40
C LYS A 184 42.91 35.91 -14.29
N LEU A 185 43.25 35.36 -13.13
CA LEU A 185 43.56 36.11 -11.92
C LEU A 185 44.87 36.90 -12.06
N THR A 186 44.82 38.21 -11.84
CA THR A 186 46.01 39.08 -11.90
C THR A 186 46.93 38.82 -10.70
N PRO A 187 48.22 39.24 -10.75
CA PRO A 187 49.11 39.14 -9.59
C PRO A 187 48.59 39.90 -8.36
N ALA A 188 47.90 41.03 -8.57
CA ALA A 188 47.28 41.81 -7.50
C ALA A 188 46.12 41.03 -6.86
N ASP A 189 45.23 40.45 -7.67
CA ASP A 189 44.12 39.65 -7.16
C ASP A 189 44.62 38.40 -6.43
N LYS A 190 45.68 37.76 -6.91
CA LYS A 190 46.35 36.65 -6.21
C LYS A 190 46.86 37.08 -4.84
N ALA A 191 47.47 38.26 -4.73
CA ALA A 191 47.95 38.78 -3.45
C ALA A 191 46.79 39.13 -2.50
N ALA A 192 45.71 39.73 -3.02
CA ALA A 192 44.51 40.03 -2.27
C ALA A 192 43.87 38.76 -1.69
N ILE A 193 43.70 37.72 -2.53
CA ILE A 193 43.17 36.41 -2.09
C ILE A 193 44.09 35.76 -1.04
N ARG A 194 45.42 35.84 -1.19
CA ARG A 194 46.35 35.33 -0.16
C ARG A 194 46.18 36.06 1.18
N LYS A 195 45.97 37.38 1.15
CA LYS A 195 45.73 38.20 2.34
C LYS A 195 44.41 37.82 3.00
N GLU A 196 43.33 37.76 2.23
CA GLU A 196 42.00 37.37 2.70
C GLU A 196 42.02 35.96 3.31
N LEU A 197 42.69 35.00 2.67
CA LEU A 197 42.85 33.64 3.21
C LEU A 197 43.63 33.60 4.53
N ASN A 198 44.64 34.46 4.70
CA ASN A 198 45.36 34.55 5.96
C ASN A 198 44.49 35.17 7.06
N GLU A 199 43.73 36.21 6.72
CA GLU A 199 42.79 36.86 7.61
C GLU A 199 41.72 35.88 8.10
N PHE A 200 41.10 35.13 7.20
CA PHE A 200 40.13 34.07 7.52
C PHE A 200 40.71 33.04 8.48
N LYS A 201 41.91 32.51 8.20
CA LYS A 201 42.58 31.52 9.07
C LYS A 201 42.89 32.06 10.47
N SER A 202 43.12 33.37 10.59
CA SER A 202 43.48 34.01 11.86
C SER A 202 42.29 34.46 12.69
N SER A 203 41.15 34.78 12.05
CA SER A 203 40.04 35.50 12.70
C SER A 203 38.70 34.75 12.68
N GLU A 204 38.37 34.04 11.60
CA GLU A 204 37.05 33.44 11.39
C GLU A 204 37.06 31.91 11.51
N MET A 205 38.18 31.26 11.19
CA MET A 205 38.31 29.82 11.27
C MET A 205 38.42 29.35 12.73
N GLU A 206 37.40 28.63 13.21
CA GLU A 206 37.41 28.03 14.55
C GLU A 206 38.38 26.83 14.60
N VAL A 207 39.47 26.99 15.34
CA VAL A 207 40.50 25.95 15.55
C VAL A 207 40.78 25.85 17.06
N HIS A 208 40.85 24.63 17.58
CA HIS A 208 41.29 24.40 18.97
C HIS A 208 42.64 25.06 19.26
N GLU A 209 42.78 25.62 20.46
CA GLU A 209 43.95 26.42 20.86
C GLU A 209 45.28 25.67 20.65
N ASP A 210 45.33 24.40 21.05
CA ASP A 210 46.52 23.54 20.91
C ASP A 210 46.89 23.27 19.44
N SER A 211 45.92 23.38 18.53
CA SER A 211 46.11 23.08 17.10
C SER A 211 46.41 24.32 16.25
N ARG A 212 46.31 25.54 16.81
CA ARG A 212 46.56 26.79 16.07
C ARG A 212 47.95 26.84 15.45
N VAL A 213 48.94 26.22 16.09
CA VAL A 213 50.34 26.18 15.61
C VAL A 213 50.51 25.42 14.29
N TYR A 214 49.57 24.56 13.93
CA TYR A 214 49.61 23.79 12.67
C TYR A 214 48.94 24.53 11.50
N THR A 215 48.40 25.73 11.74
CA THR A 215 47.80 26.55 10.67
C THR A 215 48.89 27.18 9.80
N ARG A 216 48.82 26.93 8.49
CA ARG A 216 49.83 27.40 7.52
C ARG A 216 49.36 28.66 6.79
N PHE A 217 50.10 29.76 6.98
CA PHE A 217 49.84 31.04 6.33
C PHE A 217 50.55 31.17 4.97
N HIS A 218 49.91 31.88 4.05
CA HIS A 218 50.51 32.28 2.79
C HIS A 218 51.52 33.41 3.03
N ARG A 219 52.58 33.44 2.23
CA ARG A 219 53.52 34.56 2.28
C ARG A 219 52.84 35.83 1.74
N PRO A 220 53.09 37.00 2.36
CA PRO A 220 52.67 38.29 1.82
C PRO A 220 53.12 38.45 0.35
#